data_AF-A0A0L0LL58-F1
#
_entry.id   AF-A0A0L0LL58-F1
#
_cell.length_a   1.000
_cell.length_b   1.000
_cell.length_c   1.000
_cell.angle_alpha   90.00
_cell.angle_beta   90.00
_cell.angle_gamma   90.00
#
_symmetry.space_group_name_H-M   'P 1'
#
loop_
_entity.id
_entity.type
_entity.pdbx_description
1 polymer ?
#
loop_
_entity_poly.entity_id
_entity_poly.type
_entity_poly.pdbx_seq_one_letter_code
_entity_poly.pdbx_strand_id
1 'polypeptide(L)'
;MKNSLQGSVVLDHTGKTWERTVEHMLATCKHIVALRGAGSFNGISTADANLILEKDLIPRLETYIEDGPTSVIFDGDNDDPEYPDIGHIMGRLCDHFGDRADFYAVQMLGWYKYRNELPAMRPLHSANGNEYQTVLFPDKTFVGDHDHFSQDTCLAKSCGYEQWYVGACGQIASKQLADYSDKAWTEGPHRALIFRAPVSVEQERKIRRKLAEETDPERRTRLCNSLAQREQNPFGLLCTPDGTFISKPEYKSLLIEVI
;
A
#
# COMPACT_ATOMS: atom_id res chain seq x y z
N MET A 1 -29.49 -0.64 9.32
CA MET A 1 -28.84 -0.10 10.53
C MET A 1 -27.54 0.54 10.07
N LYS A 2 -27.35 1.84 10.31
CA LYS A 2 -26.09 2.52 10.01
C LYS A 2 -25.04 2.07 11.04
N ASN A 3 -24.11 1.22 10.66
CA ASN A 3 -22.88 1.03 11.43
C ASN A 3 -21.95 2.21 11.08
N SER A 4 -22.22 3.37 11.69
CA SER A 4 -21.37 4.54 11.53
C SER A 4 -20.10 4.36 12.36
N LEU A 5 -19.08 3.71 11.79
CA LEU A 5 -17.71 4.03 12.10
C LEU A 5 -17.36 5.29 11.30
N GLN A 6 -17.93 6.42 11.72
CA GLN A 6 -17.55 7.75 11.24
C GLN A 6 -16.09 7.98 11.67
N GLY A 7 -15.28 8.56 10.77
CA GLY A 7 -13.83 8.66 10.88
C GLY A 7 -13.33 8.97 12.28
N SER A 8 -12.69 7.97 12.87
CA SER A 8 -11.99 8.12 14.13
C SER A 8 -10.55 7.72 13.94
N VAL A 9 -9.66 8.59 14.40
CA VAL A 9 -8.29 8.21 14.68
C VAL A 9 -8.30 7.41 15.97
N VAL A 10 -7.87 6.15 15.91
CA VAL A 10 -7.74 5.31 17.09
C VAL A 10 -6.27 5.14 17.41
N LEU A 11 -5.84 5.67 18.55
CA LEU A 11 -4.51 5.40 19.09
C LEU A 11 -4.47 3.98 19.65
N ASP A 12 -3.64 3.13 19.07
CA ASP A 12 -3.44 1.76 19.52
C ASP A 12 -2.03 1.53 20.03
N HIS A 13 -1.88 1.59 21.35
CA HIS A 13 -0.61 1.34 22.02
C HIS A 13 -0.23 -0.15 22.07
N THR A 14 -1.18 -1.05 21.76
CA THR A 14 -1.06 -2.48 22.08
C THR A 14 -1.25 -3.42 20.90
N GLY A 15 -1.81 -2.97 19.79
CA GLY A 15 -2.24 -3.82 18.66
C GLY A 15 -3.63 -4.41 18.80
N LYS A 16 -4.21 -4.41 20.01
CA LYS A 16 -5.49 -5.07 20.27
C LYS A 16 -6.67 -4.46 19.51
N THR A 17 -6.62 -3.17 19.21
CA THR A 17 -7.67 -2.55 18.40
C THR A 17 -7.55 -3.05 16.97
N TRP A 18 -6.34 -3.01 16.40
CA TRP A 18 -6.11 -3.50 15.06
C TRP A 18 -6.41 -4.99 14.90
N GLU A 19 -5.96 -5.83 15.84
CA GLU A 19 -6.27 -7.26 15.88
C GLU A 19 -7.79 -7.51 15.83
N ARG A 20 -8.57 -6.78 16.64
CA ARG A 20 -10.04 -6.88 16.61
C ARG A 20 -10.65 -6.40 15.29
N THR A 21 -10.10 -5.35 14.69
CA THR A 21 -10.51 -4.88 13.37
C THR A 21 -10.25 -5.96 12.32
N VAL A 22 -9.10 -6.61 12.37
CA VAL A 22 -8.74 -7.73 11.50
C VAL A 22 -9.65 -8.94 11.73
N GLU A 23 -9.90 -9.34 12.98
CA GLU A 23 -10.84 -10.41 13.31
C GLU A 23 -12.25 -10.11 12.78
N HIS A 24 -12.69 -8.85 12.88
CA HIS A 24 -13.97 -8.42 12.33
C HIS A 24 -13.99 -8.55 10.80
N MET A 25 -12.99 -7.99 10.10
CA MET A 25 -12.88 -8.09 8.64
C MET A 25 -12.88 -9.55 8.18
N LEU A 26 -12.11 -10.43 8.83
CA LEU A 26 -12.06 -11.85 8.51
C LEU A 26 -13.40 -12.58 8.73
N ALA A 27 -14.22 -12.10 9.68
CA ALA A 27 -15.51 -12.71 9.99
C ALA A 27 -16.65 -12.20 9.07
N THR A 28 -16.55 -10.99 8.53
CA THR A 28 -17.66 -10.33 7.81
C THR A 28 -17.41 -10.11 6.33
N CYS A 29 -16.15 -9.91 5.92
CA CYS A 29 -15.80 -9.60 4.55
C CYS A 29 -15.63 -10.86 3.71
N LYS A 30 -16.23 -10.83 2.53
CA LYS A 30 -15.95 -11.80 1.47
C LYS A 30 -14.62 -11.49 0.80
N HIS A 31 -14.31 -10.20 0.65
CA HIS A 31 -13.09 -9.71 0.01
C HIS A 31 -12.35 -8.73 0.92
N ILE A 32 -11.04 -8.90 1.04
CA ILE A 32 -10.15 -7.98 1.77
C ILE A 32 -8.98 -7.64 0.84
N VAL A 33 -8.87 -6.38 0.45
CA VAL A 33 -7.84 -5.90 -0.48
C VAL A 33 -6.82 -5.06 0.29
N ALA A 34 -5.56 -5.49 0.32
CA ALA A 34 -4.46 -4.67 0.79
C ALA A 34 -3.82 -3.91 -0.37
N LEU A 35 -3.95 -2.58 -0.37
CA LEU A 35 -3.26 -1.71 -1.32
C LEU A 35 -1.80 -1.54 -0.91
N ARG A 36 -0.89 -1.69 -1.87
CA ARG A 36 0.56 -1.62 -1.67
C ARG A 36 1.21 -0.75 -2.72
N GLY A 37 2.17 0.06 -2.29
CA GLY A 37 3.08 0.73 -3.20
C GLY A 37 4.01 -0.32 -3.79
N ALA A 38 4.16 -0.35 -5.11
CA ALA A 38 5.02 -1.35 -5.75
C ALA A 38 6.53 -1.20 -5.42
N GLY A 39 6.90 -0.22 -4.59
CA GLY A 39 8.20 -0.10 -3.93
C GLY A 39 8.62 1.36 -3.79
N SER A 40 8.79 1.81 -2.55
CA SER A 40 8.95 3.19 -2.07
C SER A 40 10.18 4.00 -2.56
N PHE A 41 10.64 3.75 -3.79
CA PHE A 41 11.53 4.66 -4.54
C PHE A 41 10.90 5.20 -5.83
N ASN A 42 9.74 4.68 -6.24
CA ASN A 42 9.09 5.03 -7.50
C ASN A 42 7.69 5.57 -7.22
N GLY A 43 7.57 6.87 -6.98
CA GLY A 43 6.27 7.51 -7.02
C GLY A 43 5.60 7.17 -8.36
N ILE A 44 4.33 6.78 -8.31
CA ILE A 44 3.44 6.83 -9.46
C ILE A 44 3.09 8.30 -9.70
N SER A 45 2.99 8.75 -10.95
CA SER A 45 2.50 10.11 -11.19
C SER A 45 1.00 10.17 -10.84
N THR A 46 0.49 11.33 -10.42
CA THR A 46 -0.97 11.48 -10.17
C THR A 46 -1.80 11.13 -11.40
N ALA A 47 -1.28 11.45 -12.61
CA ALA A 47 -1.93 11.14 -13.86
C ALA A 47 -2.03 9.62 -14.08
N ASP A 48 -0.93 8.89 -13.89
CA ASP A 48 -0.91 7.43 -14.02
C ASP A 48 -1.76 6.75 -12.93
N ALA A 49 -1.72 7.27 -11.70
CA ALA A 49 -2.53 6.77 -10.59
C ALA A 49 -4.03 6.90 -10.89
N ASN A 50 -4.46 8.06 -11.40
CA ASN A 50 -5.85 8.28 -11.80
C ASN A 50 -6.25 7.38 -12.98
N LEU A 51 -5.38 7.22 -13.98
CA LEU A 51 -5.65 6.37 -15.13
C LEU A 51 -5.82 4.90 -14.73
N ILE A 52 -4.89 4.35 -13.94
CA ILE A 52 -4.96 2.99 -13.42
C ILE A 52 -6.20 2.80 -12.54
N LEU A 53 -6.51 3.81 -11.72
CA LEU A 53 -7.68 3.77 -10.86
C LEU A 53 -8.99 3.68 -11.65
N GLU A 54 -9.15 4.51 -12.68
CA GLU A 54 -10.37 4.57 -13.49
C GLU A 54 -10.51 3.37 -14.41
N LYS A 55 -9.39 2.89 -14.97
CA LYS A 55 -9.39 1.82 -15.96
C LYS A 55 -9.44 0.42 -15.32
N ASP A 56 -8.75 0.23 -14.21
CA ASP A 56 -8.45 -1.11 -13.69
C ASP A 56 -8.94 -1.33 -12.25
N LEU A 57 -8.67 -0.40 -11.31
CA LEU A 57 -9.01 -0.64 -9.88
C LEU A 57 -10.51 -0.47 -9.60
N ILE A 58 -11.14 0.61 -10.06
CA ILE A 58 -12.58 0.85 -9.84
C ILE A 58 -13.40 -0.31 -10.43
N PRO A 59 -13.26 -0.68 -11.72
CA PRO A 59 -14.07 -1.75 -12.28
C PRO A 59 -13.90 -3.08 -11.56
N ARG A 60 -12.69 -3.37 -11.06
CA ARG A 60 -12.41 -4.61 -10.34
C ARG A 60 -12.93 -4.59 -8.92
N LEU A 61 -12.82 -3.47 -8.20
CA LEU A 61 -13.37 -3.35 -6.85
C LEU A 61 -14.91 -3.34 -6.88
N GLU A 62 -15.51 -2.76 -7.92
CA GLU A 62 -16.94 -2.82 -8.17
C GLU A 62 -17.43 -4.28 -8.25
N THR A 63 -16.73 -5.17 -8.95
CA THR A 63 -17.13 -6.59 -8.99
C THR A 63 -17.00 -7.29 -7.65
N TYR A 64 -16.02 -6.91 -6.82
CA TYR A 64 -15.86 -7.48 -5.47
C TYR A 64 -17.01 -7.02 -4.55
N ILE A 65 -17.36 -5.74 -4.62
CA ILE A 65 -18.47 -5.15 -3.86
C ILE A 65 -19.83 -5.73 -4.28
N GLU A 66 -20.05 -5.97 -5.57
CA GLU A 66 -21.27 -6.63 -6.07
C GLU A 66 -21.38 -8.09 -5.58
N ASP A 67 -20.24 -8.77 -5.42
CA ASP A 67 -20.17 -10.17 -5.00
C ASP A 67 -20.28 -10.37 -3.47
N GLY A 68 -19.94 -9.35 -2.67
CA GLY A 68 -20.13 -9.36 -1.23
C GLY A 68 -19.41 -8.25 -0.45
N PRO A 69 -19.56 -8.24 0.90
CA PRO A 69 -18.92 -7.24 1.75
C PRO A 69 -17.40 -7.20 1.54
N THR A 70 -16.87 -6.00 1.33
CA THR A 70 -15.48 -5.79 0.92
C THR A 70 -14.80 -4.76 1.82
N SER A 71 -13.61 -5.07 2.30
CA SER A 71 -12.71 -4.15 2.99
C SER A 71 -11.49 -3.81 2.15
N VAL A 72 -11.06 -2.55 2.18
CA VAL A 72 -9.80 -2.09 1.59
C VAL A 72 -8.92 -1.56 2.71
N ILE A 73 -7.69 -2.06 2.78
CA ILE A 73 -6.70 -1.68 3.79
C ILE A 73 -5.44 -1.14 3.11
N PHE A 74 -4.81 -0.15 3.72
CA PHE A 74 -3.46 0.27 3.32
C PHE A 74 -2.62 0.69 4.52
N ASP A 75 -1.31 0.50 4.39
CA ASP A 75 -0.32 1.13 5.24
C ASP A 75 -0.06 2.54 4.71
N GLY A 76 -0.43 3.55 5.49
CA GLY A 76 -0.40 4.96 5.10
C GLY A 76 0.84 5.70 5.56
N ASP A 77 1.89 5.01 5.98
CA ASP A 77 3.15 5.65 6.36
C ASP A 77 3.78 6.39 5.17
N ASN A 78 4.12 7.67 5.36
CA ASN A 78 4.66 8.60 4.34
C ASN A 78 3.69 9.08 3.25
N ASP A 79 2.38 8.83 3.37
CA ASP A 79 1.44 9.42 2.43
C ASP A 79 1.42 10.95 2.63
N ASP A 80 1.91 11.67 1.63
CA ASP A 80 2.01 13.12 1.61
C ASP A 80 1.02 13.62 0.56
N PRO A 81 0.06 14.50 0.90
CA PRO A 81 -0.87 15.07 -0.06
C PRO A 81 -0.16 15.76 -1.24
N GLU A 82 1.09 16.21 -1.06
CA GLU A 82 1.91 16.81 -2.11
C GLU A 82 2.65 15.78 -2.99
N TYR A 83 2.78 14.53 -2.54
CA TYR A 83 3.45 13.43 -3.24
C TYR A 83 2.56 12.18 -3.23
N PRO A 84 1.49 12.16 -4.04
CA PRO A 84 0.48 11.10 -3.98
C PRO A 84 1.08 9.73 -4.26
N ASP A 85 0.87 8.80 -3.33
CA ASP A 85 1.19 7.38 -3.46
C ASP A 85 -0.10 6.56 -3.29
N ILE A 86 -0.09 5.52 -2.46
CA ILE A 86 -1.24 4.66 -2.22
C ILE A 86 -2.38 5.37 -1.50
N GLY A 87 -2.13 6.34 -0.63
CA GLY A 87 -3.24 7.00 0.06
C GLY A 87 -4.03 7.95 -0.86
N HIS A 88 -3.44 8.46 -1.95
CA HIS A 88 -4.20 9.11 -3.03
C HIS A 88 -5.16 8.14 -3.71
N ILE A 89 -4.70 6.93 -4.02
CA ILE A 89 -5.52 5.87 -4.61
C ILE A 89 -6.63 5.46 -3.65
N MET A 90 -6.29 5.21 -2.39
CA MET A 90 -7.23 4.90 -1.32
C MET A 90 -8.33 5.97 -1.23
N GLY A 91 -7.94 7.25 -1.25
CA GLY A 91 -8.90 8.34 -1.15
C GLY A 91 -9.83 8.47 -2.31
N ARG A 92 -9.32 8.26 -3.52
CA ARG A 92 -10.15 8.22 -4.73
C ARG A 92 -11.10 7.02 -4.74
N LEU A 93 -10.69 5.87 -4.21
CA LEU A 93 -11.58 4.71 -4.04
C LEU A 93 -12.66 4.99 -2.98
N CYS A 94 -12.30 5.57 -1.84
CA CYS A 94 -13.27 5.96 -0.82
C CYS A 94 -14.27 7.00 -1.33
N ASP A 95 -13.81 8.00 -2.08
CA ASP A 95 -14.68 8.97 -2.75
C ASP A 95 -15.67 8.33 -3.72
N HIS A 96 -15.23 7.27 -4.41
CA HIS A 96 -16.06 6.57 -5.38
C HIS A 96 -17.08 5.63 -4.74
N PHE A 97 -16.64 4.82 -3.77
CA PHE A 97 -17.45 3.74 -3.20
C PHE A 97 -18.19 4.14 -1.93
N GLY A 98 -17.67 5.11 -1.16
CA GLY A 98 -18.25 5.52 0.13
C GLY A 98 -18.56 4.32 1.01
N ASP A 99 -19.77 4.30 1.57
CA ASP A 99 -20.26 3.25 2.49
C ASP A 99 -20.46 1.86 1.83
N ARG A 100 -20.13 1.68 0.54
CA ARG A 100 -20.24 0.39 -0.16
C ARG A 100 -19.07 -0.55 0.14
N ALA A 101 -17.98 -0.04 0.69
CA ALA A 101 -16.82 -0.80 1.15
C ALA A 101 -16.27 -0.16 2.43
N ASP A 102 -15.62 -0.97 3.26
CA ASP A 102 -14.98 -0.47 4.47
C ASP A 102 -13.52 -0.08 4.15
N PHE A 103 -13.09 1.08 4.63
CA PHE A 103 -11.78 1.66 4.32
C PHE A 103 -10.95 1.87 5.59
N TYR A 104 -9.80 1.18 5.67
CA TYR A 104 -8.91 1.23 6.83
C TYR A 104 -7.49 1.69 6.45
N ALA A 105 -6.97 2.64 7.22
CA ALA A 105 -5.59 3.08 7.17
C ALA A 105 -4.87 2.68 8.47
N VAL A 106 -3.63 2.23 8.35
CA VAL A 106 -2.76 2.01 9.51
C VAL A 106 -1.50 2.86 9.36
N GLN A 107 -1.09 3.55 10.42
CA GLN A 107 0.11 4.40 10.39
C GLN A 107 0.86 4.41 11.74
N MET A 108 2.13 4.81 11.72
CA MET A 108 2.92 5.08 12.91
C MET A 108 3.00 6.58 13.26
N LEU A 109 2.85 6.93 14.55
CA LEU A 109 2.79 8.31 15.05
C LEU A 109 4.01 9.17 14.70
N GLY A 110 5.21 8.61 14.68
CA GLY A 110 6.44 9.34 14.37
C GLY A 110 6.50 9.89 12.95
N TRP A 111 5.61 9.41 12.08
CA TRP A 111 5.49 9.80 10.67
C TRP A 111 4.40 10.82 10.41
N TYR A 112 3.57 11.14 11.41
CA TYR A 112 2.99 12.47 11.48
C TYR A 112 4.18 13.44 11.58
N LYS A 113 4.52 14.07 10.45
CA LYS A 113 5.55 15.10 10.26
C LYS A 113 5.47 16.25 11.28
N TYR A 114 4.42 16.27 12.09
CA TYR A 114 4.04 17.25 13.08
C TYR A 114 3.83 16.63 14.46
N ARG A 115 4.85 15.95 15.01
CA ARG A 115 4.90 15.56 16.45
C ARG A 115 4.60 16.72 17.42
N ASN A 116 4.66 17.97 16.94
CA ASN A 116 4.39 19.19 17.67
C ASN A 116 2.96 19.76 17.47
N GLU A 117 2.14 19.18 16.57
CA GLU A 117 0.76 19.60 16.24
C GLU A 117 -0.28 18.54 16.64
N LEU A 118 0.04 17.72 17.64
CA LEU A 118 -0.81 16.70 18.24
C LEU A 118 -2.23 17.11 18.71
N PRO A 119 -2.65 18.39 18.92
CA PRO A 119 -3.98 18.63 19.48
C PRO A 119 -5.16 18.29 18.57
N ALA A 120 -4.97 18.00 17.28
CA ALA A 120 -6.05 17.61 16.39
C ALA A 120 -5.59 16.52 15.41
N MET A 121 -5.41 15.29 15.91
CA MET A 121 -5.27 14.12 15.05
C MET A 121 -6.53 13.99 14.20
N ARG A 122 -6.45 14.37 12.92
CA ARG A 122 -7.53 14.17 11.96
C ARG A 122 -7.34 12.82 11.29
N PRO A 123 -8.41 12.05 11.02
CA PRO A 123 -8.26 10.86 10.21
C PRO A 123 -7.68 11.25 8.85
N LEU A 124 -6.94 10.32 8.26
CA LEU A 124 -6.67 10.40 6.84
C LEU A 124 -8.04 10.50 6.13
N HIS A 125 -8.12 11.38 5.13
CA HIS A 125 -9.35 11.65 4.42
C HIS A 125 -9.06 11.81 2.94
N SER A 126 -10.10 11.61 2.15
CA SER A 126 -10.05 11.78 0.71
C SER A 126 -10.00 13.26 0.33
N ALA A 127 -9.81 13.53 -0.96
CA ALA A 127 -9.85 14.90 -1.48
C ALA A 127 -11.21 15.59 -1.23
N ASN A 128 -12.30 14.82 -1.10
CA ASN A 128 -13.63 15.35 -0.77
C ASN A 128 -13.95 15.31 0.74
N GLY A 129 -12.98 14.98 1.59
CA GLY A 129 -13.14 14.99 3.04
C GLY A 129 -13.84 13.74 3.60
N ASN A 130 -13.95 12.66 2.82
CA ASN A 130 -14.43 11.38 3.33
C ASN A 130 -13.33 10.74 4.18
N GLU A 131 -13.63 10.47 5.44
CA GLU A 131 -12.66 9.96 6.40
C GLU A 131 -12.54 8.44 6.31
N TYR A 132 -11.32 7.92 6.43
CA TYR A 132 -11.09 6.49 6.64
C TYR A 132 -10.94 6.20 8.13
N GLN A 133 -11.26 4.98 8.54
CA GLN A 133 -10.86 4.53 9.87
C GLN A 133 -9.34 4.46 9.91
N THR A 134 -8.71 5.27 10.77
CA THR A 134 -7.24 5.37 10.84
C THR A 134 -6.78 4.84 12.19
N VAL A 135 -5.99 3.77 12.21
CA VAL A 135 -5.35 3.26 13.43
C VAL A 135 -3.92 3.78 13.49
N LEU A 136 -3.61 4.52 14.56
CA LEU A 136 -2.29 5.10 14.80
C LEU A 136 -1.54 4.34 15.89
N PHE A 137 -0.38 3.82 15.53
CA PHE A 137 0.54 3.15 16.43
C PHE A 137 1.61 4.10 16.95
N PRO A 138 1.80 4.23 18.27
CA PRO A 138 2.94 4.95 18.79
C PRO A 138 4.27 4.30 18.38
N ASP A 139 5.27 5.15 18.14
CA ASP A 139 6.61 4.67 17.76
C ASP A 139 7.14 3.68 18.80
N LYS A 140 7.60 2.51 18.32
CA LYS A 140 8.30 1.50 19.13
C LYS A 140 7.46 0.81 20.22
N THR A 141 6.14 1.01 20.26
CA THR A 141 5.28 0.30 21.25
C THR A 141 4.75 -1.03 20.72
N PHE A 142 4.63 -1.18 19.41
CA PHE A 142 4.18 -2.41 18.78
C PHE A 142 5.36 -3.16 18.14
N VAL A 143 5.43 -4.48 18.35
CA VAL A 143 6.54 -5.33 17.89
C VAL A 143 6.18 -5.88 16.50
N GLY A 144 6.83 -5.35 15.46
CA GLY A 144 6.65 -5.80 14.08
C GLY A 144 7.10 -4.72 13.09
N ASP A 145 7.45 -5.12 11.87
CA ASP A 145 7.65 -4.20 10.74
C ASP A 145 6.30 -3.84 10.10
N HIS A 146 6.26 -2.75 9.33
CA HIS A 146 5.11 -2.22 8.56
C HIS A 146 4.21 -3.29 7.88
N ASP A 147 4.83 -4.34 7.33
CA ASP A 147 4.12 -5.44 6.68
C ASP A 147 3.19 -6.20 7.63
N HIS A 148 3.43 -6.15 8.94
CA HIS A 148 2.62 -6.83 9.94
C HIS A 148 1.17 -6.31 9.99
N PHE A 149 0.91 -5.05 9.63
CA PHE A 149 -0.44 -4.50 9.74
C PHE A 149 -1.35 -5.00 8.63
N SER A 150 -0.96 -4.79 7.38
CA SER A 150 -1.77 -5.16 6.22
C SER A 150 -1.39 -6.51 5.61
N GLN A 151 -0.52 -7.30 6.24
CA GLN A 151 -0.10 -8.66 5.86
C GLN A 151 0.27 -9.50 7.11
N ASP A 152 -0.56 -9.42 8.15
CA ASP A 152 -0.49 -10.40 9.24
C ASP A 152 -0.78 -11.82 8.72
N THR A 153 -0.28 -12.83 9.43
CA THR A 153 -0.48 -14.24 9.16
C THR A 153 -1.96 -14.61 9.05
N CYS A 154 -2.85 -14.04 9.87
CA CYS A 154 -4.28 -14.37 9.76
C CYS A 154 -4.91 -13.82 8.47
N LEU A 155 -4.55 -12.59 8.06
CA LEU A 155 -4.95 -12.02 6.78
C LEU A 155 -4.40 -12.85 5.62
N ALA A 156 -3.10 -13.12 5.63
CA ALA A 156 -2.41 -13.84 4.57
C ALA A 156 -2.92 -15.27 4.36
N LYS A 157 -3.53 -15.90 5.38
CA LYS A 157 -4.15 -17.23 5.28
C LYS A 157 -5.61 -17.20 4.83
N SER A 158 -6.25 -16.03 4.78
CA SER A 158 -7.65 -15.92 4.38
C SER A 158 -7.81 -16.04 2.87
N CYS A 159 -8.74 -16.89 2.42
CA CYS A 159 -9.03 -17.07 0.99
C CYS A 159 -9.62 -15.83 0.32
N GLY A 160 -10.24 -14.92 1.10
CA GLY A 160 -10.78 -13.65 0.59
C GLY A 160 -9.78 -12.52 0.56
N TYR A 161 -8.54 -12.75 0.99
CA TYR A 161 -7.51 -11.72 1.09
C TYR A 161 -6.62 -11.67 -0.17
N GLU A 162 -6.43 -10.47 -0.72
CA GLU A 162 -5.58 -10.20 -1.88
C GLU A 162 -4.71 -8.97 -1.66
N GLN A 163 -3.58 -8.91 -2.36
CA GLN A 163 -2.70 -7.74 -2.37
C GLN A 163 -2.65 -7.09 -3.74
N TRP A 164 -2.89 -5.78 -3.77
CA TRP A 164 -2.92 -4.98 -4.98
C TRP A 164 -1.74 -4.01 -4.94
N TYR A 165 -0.72 -4.31 -5.72
CA TYR A 165 0.45 -3.48 -5.91
C TYR A 165 0.20 -2.49 -7.02
N VAL A 166 0.35 -1.20 -6.74
CA VAL A 166 0.17 -0.14 -7.73
C VAL A 166 1.47 0.61 -7.95
N GLY A 167 1.81 0.84 -9.23
CA GLY A 167 2.97 1.62 -9.63
C GLY A 167 4.09 0.80 -10.26
N ALA A 168 5.30 1.36 -10.23
CA ALA A 168 6.48 0.72 -10.80
C ALA A 168 7.14 -0.21 -9.78
N CYS A 169 7.14 -1.52 -10.07
CA CYS A 169 7.67 -2.54 -9.17
C CYS A 169 9.14 -2.34 -8.81
N GLY A 170 9.46 -2.68 -7.57
CA GLY A 170 10.81 -2.70 -7.05
C GLY A 170 11.01 -3.74 -5.95
N GLN A 171 12.17 -3.66 -5.31
CA GLN A 171 12.61 -4.67 -4.34
C GLN A 171 11.69 -4.86 -3.14
N ILE A 172 10.99 -3.81 -2.72
CA ILE A 172 10.07 -3.87 -1.57
C ILE A 172 8.85 -4.73 -1.90
N ALA A 173 8.22 -4.53 -3.06
CA ALA A 173 7.11 -5.38 -3.49
C ALA A 173 7.53 -6.85 -3.58
N SER A 174 8.75 -7.13 -4.05
CA SER A 174 9.24 -8.51 -4.11
C SER A 174 9.44 -9.18 -2.76
N LYS A 175 9.90 -8.43 -1.73
CA LYS A 175 10.01 -8.94 -0.36
C LYS A 175 8.62 -9.19 0.23
N GLN A 176 7.69 -8.27 0.01
CA GLN A 176 6.30 -8.41 0.48
C GLN A 176 5.59 -9.59 -0.18
N LEU A 177 5.75 -9.78 -1.49
CA LEU A 177 5.23 -10.95 -2.21
C LEU A 177 5.83 -12.27 -1.70
N ALA A 178 7.13 -12.31 -1.40
CA ALA A 178 7.77 -13.50 -0.84
C ALA A 178 7.19 -13.84 0.55
N ASP A 179 7.12 -12.85 1.44
CA ASP A 179 6.54 -13.04 2.78
C ASP A 179 5.05 -13.43 2.70
N TYR A 180 4.28 -12.86 1.76
CA TYR A 180 2.89 -13.21 1.57
C TYR A 180 2.77 -14.68 1.11
N SER A 181 3.59 -15.09 0.15
CA SER A 181 3.62 -16.47 -0.31
C SER A 181 4.03 -17.46 0.79
N ASP A 182 4.88 -17.05 1.72
CA ASP A 182 5.30 -17.91 2.82
C ASP A 182 4.21 -18.07 3.89
N LYS A 183 3.46 -17.00 4.18
CA LYS A 183 2.36 -16.99 5.16
C LYS A 183 1.08 -17.65 4.67
N ALA A 184 0.78 -17.52 3.38
CA ALA A 184 -0.41 -18.07 2.70
C ALA A 184 -0.45 -19.61 2.65
N TRP A 185 0.59 -20.29 3.11
CA TRP A 185 0.74 -21.73 2.98
C TRP A 185 -0.29 -22.51 3.82
N THR A 186 -1.43 -22.89 3.20
CA THR A 186 -2.03 -24.25 3.20
C THR A 186 -3.43 -24.38 2.57
N GLU A 187 -4.15 -23.31 2.20
CA GLU A 187 -5.61 -23.41 1.94
C GLU A 187 -6.15 -22.96 0.57
N GLY A 188 -5.30 -22.82 -0.47
CA GLY A 188 -5.75 -22.58 -1.84
C GLY A 188 -4.89 -21.60 -2.61
N PRO A 189 -5.25 -21.25 -3.86
CA PRO A 189 -4.52 -20.26 -4.64
C PRO A 189 -4.82 -18.85 -4.13
N HIS A 190 -3.84 -18.23 -3.48
CA HIS A 190 -3.88 -16.82 -3.12
C HIS A 190 -3.47 -15.96 -4.31
N ARG A 191 -3.98 -14.72 -4.38
CA ARG A 191 -3.75 -13.81 -5.51
C ARG A 191 -3.04 -12.53 -5.09
N ALA A 192 -2.11 -12.10 -5.93
CA ALA A 192 -1.54 -10.78 -5.90
C ALA A 192 -1.67 -10.14 -7.30
N LEU A 193 -2.15 -8.90 -7.33
CA LEU A 193 -2.35 -8.13 -8.53
C LEU A 193 -1.32 -7.01 -8.59
N ILE A 194 -0.73 -6.81 -9.76
CA ILE A 194 0.28 -5.78 -9.99
C ILE A 194 -0.21 -4.89 -11.13
N PHE A 195 -0.69 -3.70 -10.78
CA PHE A 195 -1.12 -2.66 -11.70
C PHE A 195 0.08 -1.78 -12.06
N ARG A 196 0.67 -2.04 -13.23
CA ARG A 196 1.94 -1.42 -13.62
C ARG A 196 1.74 -0.01 -14.11
N ALA A 197 2.47 0.91 -13.49
CA ALA A 197 2.63 2.26 -13.99
C ALA A 197 4.07 2.51 -14.47
N PRO A 198 4.27 3.46 -15.40
CA PRO A 198 5.59 3.98 -15.67
C PRO A 198 6.24 4.60 -14.41
N VAL A 199 7.56 4.62 -14.39
CA VAL A 199 8.34 5.34 -13.37
C VAL A 199 8.08 6.86 -13.49
N SER A 200 7.74 7.55 -12.38
CA SER A 200 7.43 9.00 -12.41
C SER A 200 8.59 9.87 -12.92
N VAL A 201 8.29 10.79 -13.83
CA VAL A 201 9.24 11.81 -14.31
C VAL A 201 9.58 12.80 -13.19
N GLU A 202 8.63 13.15 -12.32
CA GLU A 202 8.83 14.03 -11.17
C GLU A 202 9.85 13.44 -10.20
N GLN A 203 9.75 12.14 -9.93
CA GLN A 203 10.70 11.43 -9.08
C GLN A 203 12.09 11.37 -9.72
N GLU A 204 12.17 11.17 -11.04
CA GLU A 204 13.45 11.26 -11.75
C GLU A 204 14.08 12.66 -11.60
N ARG A 205 13.29 13.73 -11.79
CA ARG A 205 13.75 15.12 -11.58
C ARG A 205 14.23 15.33 -10.15
N LYS A 206 13.54 14.78 -9.14
CA LYS A 206 13.93 14.85 -7.72
C LYS A 206 15.27 14.14 -7.48
N ILE A 207 15.49 12.97 -8.07
CA ILE A 207 16.76 12.23 -7.99
C ILE A 207 17.88 13.03 -8.66
N ARG A 208 17.65 13.59 -9.86
CA ARG A 208 18.63 14.44 -10.56
C ARG A 208 19.02 15.67 -9.75
N ARG A 209 18.05 16.35 -9.13
CA ARG A 209 18.32 17.49 -8.23
C ARG A 209 19.17 17.08 -7.03
N LYS A 210 18.78 15.99 -6.33
CA LYS A 210 19.58 15.44 -5.22
C LYS A 210 21.00 15.10 -5.65
N LEU A 211 21.17 14.50 -6.84
CA LEU A 211 22.49 14.14 -7.36
C LEU A 211 23.36 15.37 -7.67
N ALA A 212 22.77 16.50 -8.08
CA ALA A 212 23.51 17.73 -8.32
C ALA A 212 24.06 18.34 -7.01
N GLU A 213 23.34 18.17 -5.91
CA GLU A 213 23.66 18.73 -4.59
C GLU A 213 24.45 17.76 -3.69
N GLU A 214 24.45 16.46 -4.02
CA GLU A 214 25.06 15.43 -3.18
C GLU A 214 26.59 15.41 -3.29
N THR A 215 27.27 15.46 -2.15
CA THR A 215 28.73 15.46 -2.05
C THR A 215 29.30 14.12 -1.64
N ASP A 216 28.51 13.24 -1.00
CA ASP A 216 28.94 11.92 -0.56
C ASP A 216 29.11 10.93 -1.74
N PRO A 217 30.32 10.39 -2.01
CA PRO A 217 30.55 9.51 -3.15
C PRO A 217 29.66 8.26 -3.18
N GLU A 218 29.38 7.65 -2.03
CA GLU A 218 28.55 6.44 -1.97
C GLU A 218 27.09 6.75 -2.29
N ARG A 219 26.55 7.84 -1.76
CA ARG A 219 25.19 8.30 -2.05
C ARG A 219 25.03 8.79 -3.48
N ARG A 220 26.05 9.46 -4.04
CA ARG A 220 26.10 9.79 -5.48
C ARG A 220 26.00 8.53 -6.34
N THR A 221 26.81 7.50 -6.06
CA THR A 221 26.76 6.23 -6.78
C THR A 221 25.38 5.58 -6.70
N ARG A 222 24.74 5.58 -5.52
CA ARG A 222 23.37 5.06 -5.35
C ARG A 222 22.34 5.83 -6.19
N LEU A 223 22.42 7.16 -6.23
CA LEU A 223 21.53 8.00 -7.04
C LEU A 223 21.74 7.77 -8.54
N CYS A 224 22.99 7.65 -9.00
CA CYS A 224 23.31 7.32 -10.40
C CYS A 224 22.77 5.95 -10.80
N ASN A 225 22.98 4.92 -9.96
CA ASN A 225 22.47 3.58 -10.20
C ASN A 225 20.94 3.57 -10.26
N SER A 226 20.28 4.35 -9.40
CA SER A 226 18.82 4.51 -9.43
C SER A 226 18.33 5.10 -10.76
N LEU A 227 19.00 6.13 -11.30
CA LEU A 227 18.65 6.69 -12.61
C LEU A 227 18.84 5.68 -13.75
N ALA A 228 19.98 4.96 -13.77
CA ALA A 228 20.25 3.94 -14.78
C ALA A 228 19.22 2.79 -14.74
N GLN A 229 18.85 2.35 -13.54
CA GLN A 229 17.83 1.31 -13.37
C GLN A 229 16.46 1.75 -13.89
N ARG A 230 16.08 3.02 -13.67
CA ARG A 230 14.81 3.58 -14.16
C ARG A 230 14.76 3.66 -15.68
N GLU A 231 15.88 4.02 -16.31
CA GLU A 231 16.00 4.07 -17.77
C GLU A 231 15.88 2.67 -18.40
N GLN A 232 16.52 1.67 -17.80
CA GLN A 232 16.44 0.29 -18.27
C GLN A 232 15.08 -0.36 -18.00
N ASN A 233 14.36 0.10 -16.97
CA ASN A 233 13.13 -0.52 -16.47
C ASN A 233 12.02 0.51 -16.28
N PRO A 234 11.40 0.98 -17.39
CA PRO A 234 10.48 2.11 -17.36
C PRO A 234 9.18 1.85 -16.59
N PHE A 235 8.88 0.60 -16.23
CA PHE A 235 7.71 0.20 -15.44
C PHE A 235 8.11 -0.50 -14.13
N GLY A 236 9.39 -0.36 -13.73
CA GLY A 236 9.97 -1.14 -12.66
C GLY A 236 10.21 -2.60 -13.01
N LEU A 237 10.90 -3.29 -12.12
CA LEU A 237 11.12 -4.73 -12.14
C LEU A 237 10.98 -5.28 -10.72
N LEU A 238 10.38 -6.47 -10.63
CA LEU A 238 10.47 -7.28 -9.42
C LEU A 238 11.90 -7.80 -9.30
N CYS A 239 12.30 -8.18 -8.10
CA CYS A 239 13.56 -8.86 -7.87
C CYS A 239 13.37 -10.13 -7.04
N THR A 240 14.35 -11.02 -7.08
CA THR A 240 14.52 -12.09 -6.08
C THR A 240 14.89 -11.49 -4.72
N PRO A 241 14.84 -12.28 -3.62
CA PRO A 241 15.26 -11.82 -2.30
C PRO A 241 16.71 -11.29 -2.23
N ASP A 242 17.61 -11.80 -3.08
CA ASP A 242 19.00 -11.34 -3.19
C ASP A 242 19.19 -10.06 -4.04
N GLY A 243 18.10 -9.51 -4.59
CA GLY A 243 18.11 -8.27 -5.37
C GLY A 243 18.27 -8.45 -6.88
N THR A 244 18.33 -9.69 -7.39
CA THR A 244 18.39 -9.95 -8.84
C THR A 244 17.06 -9.61 -9.50
N PHE A 245 17.06 -8.73 -10.50
CA PHE A 245 15.84 -8.34 -11.20
C PHE A 245 15.26 -9.49 -12.04
N ILE A 246 13.94 -9.65 -11.97
CA ILE A 246 13.16 -10.70 -12.63
C ILE A 246 11.89 -10.11 -13.23
N SER A 247 11.57 -10.51 -14.45
CA SER A 247 10.37 -10.04 -15.16
C SER A 247 9.10 -10.77 -14.71
N LYS A 248 9.24 -12.01 -14.20
CA LYS A 248 8.15 -12.85 -13.70
C LYS A 248 8.63 -13.71 -12.52
N PRO A 249 8.45 -13.28 -11.26
CA PRO A 249 8.69 -14.15 -10.13
C PRO A 249 7.66 -15.28 -10.07
N GLU A 250 8.14 -16.45 -9.66
CA GLU A 250 7.29 -17.58 -9.30
C GLU A 250 7.31 -17.73 -7.77
N TYR A 251 6.12 -17.85 -7.19
CA TYR A 251 5.93 -18.03 -5.76
C TYR A 251 5.09 -19.28 -5.53
N LYS A 252 5.45 -20.04 -4.50
CA LYS A 252 4.87 -21.37 -4.22
C LYS A 252 3.36 -21.36 -3.98
N SER A 253 2.81 -20.25 -3.47
CA SER A 253 1.40 -20.13 -3.05
C SER A 253 0.68 -18.91 -3.61
N LEU A 254 1.32 -18.14 -4.48
CA LEU A 254 0.72 -16.93 -5.06
C LEU A 254 0.60 -17.04 -6.58
N LEU A 255 -0.61 -16.81 -7.07
CA LEU A 255 -0.85 -16.42 -8.44
C LEU A 255 -0.61 -14.92 -8.57
N ILE A 256 0.35 -14.54 -9.42
CA ILE A 256 0.59 -13.13 -9.77
C ILE A 256 -0.09 -12.80 -11.09
N GLU A 257 -0.99 -11.83 -11.06
CA GLU A 257 -1.60 -11.22 -12.23
C GLU A 257 -0.97 -9.83 -12.45
N VAL A 258 -0.37 -9.62 -13.62
CA VAL A 258 0.23 -8.34 -14.01
C VAL A 258 -0.70 -7.66 -15.00
N ILE A 259 -1.12 -6.44 -14.67
CA ILE A 259 -2.09 -5.62 -15.41
C ILE A 259 -1.38 -4.35 -15.91
#